data_AF-A0A2W7ML58-F1
#
_entry.id   AF-A0A2W7ML58-F1
#
_cell.length_a   1.000
_cell.length_b   1.000
_cell.length_c   1.000
_cell.angle_alpha   90.00
_cell.angle_beta   90.00
_cell.angle_gamma   90.00
#
_symmetry.space_group_name_H-M   'P 1'
#
loop_
_entity.id
_entity.type
_entity.pdbx_description
1 polymer ?
#
loop_
_entity_poly.entity_id
_entity_poly.type
_entity_poly.pdbx_seq_one_letter_code
_entity_poly.pdbx_strand_id
1 'polypeptide(L)'
;MSNNYVKNGVITMFLSLFLLILGVRYVLGQELELMNLLAFLAFSLAVGSISGAMLFYKLKIAFYLFSVGLAIGFFDLFRSFIVNTGGFGDLAGILSLFIFTSFGLVIGVIVEAIIYLVKKKK
;
A
#
# COMPACT_ATOMS: atom_id res chain seq x y z
N MET A 1 5.83 -19.01 16.69
CA MET A 1 5.17 -17.69 16.89
C MET A 1 5.38 -16.69 15.73
N SER A 2 6.09 -17.03 14.64
CA SER A 2 6.46 -16.11 13.53
C SER A 2 5.51 -16.16 12.30
N ASN A 3 4.79 -17.27 12.10
CA ASN A 3 4.21 -17.57 10.78
C ASN A 3 3.13 -16.59 10.30
N ASN A 4 2.33 -16.01 11.21
CA ASN A 4 1.19 -15.18 10.83
C ASN A 4 1.59 -13.78 10.33
N TYR A 5 2.68 -13.19 10.84
CA TYR A 5 3.11 -11.84 10.46
C TYR A 5 3.76 -11.84 9.08
N VAL A 6 4.64 -12.83 8.84
CA VAL A 6 5.25 -13.07 7.53
C VAL A 6 4.16 -13.37 6.51
N LYS A 7 3.19 -14.23 6.86
CA LYS A 7 2.05 -14.53 6.00
C LYS A 7 1.27 -13.26 5.60
N ASN A 8 0.95 -12.39 6.54
CA ASN A 8 0.23 -11.15 6.25
C ASN A 8 1.03 -10.19 5.36
N GLY A 9 2.33 -10.00 5.64
CA GLY A 9 3.20 -9.18 4.80
C GLY A 9 3.33 -9.72 3.38
N VAL A 10 3.48 -11.05 3.24
CA VAL A 10 3.51 -11.74 1.94
C VAL A 10 2.18 -11.59 1.19
N ILE A 11 1.05 -11.72 1.89
CA ILE A 11 -0.28 -11.49 1.29
C ILE A 11 -0.39 -10.04 0.80
N THR A 12 0.00 -9.05 1.61
CA THR A 12 -0.03 -7.64 1.21
C THR A 12 0.86 -7.38 0.00
N MET A 13 2.05 -7.99 -0.06
CA MET A 13 2.97 -7.91 -1.21
C MET A 13 2.31 -8.45 -2.47
N PHE A 14 1.88 -9.72 -2.47
CA PHE A 14 1.30 -10.36 -3.65
C PHE A 14 0.02 -9.67 -4.11
N LEU A 15 -0.83 -9.24 -3.16
CA LEU A 15 -2.05 -8.51 -3.47
C LEU A 15 -1.72 -7.15 -4.11
N SER A 16 -0.77 -6.40 -3.56
CA SER A 16 -0.37 -5.09 -4.13
C SER A 16 0.23 -5.24 -5.53
N LEU A 17 1.08 -6.25 -5.72
CA LEU A 17 1.68 -6.55 -7.02
C LEU A 17 0.59 -6.93 -8.04
N PHE A 18 -0.32 -7.81 -7.65
CA PHE A 18 -1.44 -8.24 -8.48
C PHE A 18 -2.32 -7.05 -8.89
N LEU A 19 -2.69 -6.18 -7.94
CA LEU A 19 -3.52 -5.00 -8.22
C LEU A 19 -2.81 -4.00 -9.13
N LEU A 20 -1.50 -3.78 -8.98
CA LEU A 20 -0.74 -2.91 -9.88
C LEU A 20 -0.69 -3.44 -11.31
N ILE A 21 -0.40 -4.74 -11.47
CA ILE A 21 -0.41 -5.40 -12.78
C ILE A 21 -1.81 -5.32 -13.38
N LEU A 22 -2.85 -5.54 -12.59
CA LEU A 22 -4.24 -5.44 -13.02
C LEU A 22 -4.57 -4.01 -13.50
N GLY A 23 -4.25 -3.00 -12.71
CA GLY A 23 -4.51 -1.60 -13.05
C GLY A 23 -3.79 -1.18 -14.33
N VAL A 24 -2.48 -1.42 -14.43
CA VAL A 24 -1.71 -0.89 -15.57
C VAL A 24 -1.92 -1.71 -16.84
N ARG A 25 -1.86 -3.05 -16.76
CA ARG A 25 -2.00 -3.89 -17.96
C ARG A 25 -3.44 -4.00 -18.45
N TYR A 26 -4.38 -4.24 -17.54
CA TYR A 26 -5.74 -4.59 -17.93
C TYR A 26 -6.69 -3.39 -17.94
N VAL A 27 -6.49 -2.40 -17.07
CA VAL A 27 -7.36 -1.20 -17.04
C VAL A 27 -6.82 -0.11 -17.95
N LEU A 28 -5.53 0.23 -17.87
CA LEU A 28 -4.91 1.22 -18.77
C LEU A 28 -4.67 0.71 -20.19
N GLY A 29 -4.56 -0.61 -20.37
CA GLY A 29 -4.18 -1.21 -21.65
C GLY A 29 -2.75 -0.90 -22.08
N GLN A 30 -1.89 -0.43 -21.17
CA GLN A 30 -0.49 -0.14 -21.46
C GLN A 30 0.34 -1.43 -21.51
N GLU A 31 1.33 -1.46 -22.39
CA GLU A 31 2.30 -2.54 -22.41
C GLU A 31 3.18 -2.50 -21.15
N LEU A 32 3.40 -3.67 -20.56
CA LEU A 32 4.26 -3.80 -19.40
C LEU A 32 5.72 -3.79 -19.86
N GLU A 33 6.31 -2.59 -19.87
CA GLU A 33 7.76 -2.49 -19.98
C GLU A 33 8.45 -3.09 -18.76
N LEU A 34 9.68 -3.61 -18.96
CA LEU A 34 10.48 -4.23 -17.91
C LEU A 34 10.67 -3.29 -16.71
N MET A 35 10.82 -1.99 -16.97
CA MET A 35 11.04 -0.98 -15.94
C MET A 35 9.81 -0.77 -15.06
N ASN A 36 8.61 -0.82 -15.63
CA ASN A 36 7.34 -0.74 -14.88
C ASN A 36 7.16 -1.97 -13.99
N LEU A 37 7.48 -3.16 -14.51
CA LEU A 37 7.41 -4.40 -13.74
C LEU A 37 8.35 -4.36 -12.51
N LEU A 38 9.58 -3.87 -12.69
CA LEU A 38 10.54 -3.68 -11.60
C LEU A 38 10.03 -2.67 -10.57
N ALA A 39 9.42 -1.56 -11.01
CA ALA A 39 8.83 -0.59 -10.10
C ALA A 39 7.68 -1.19 -9.28
N PHE A 40 6.79 -1.99 -9.89
CA PHE A 40 5.70 -2.66 -9.17
C PHE A 40 6.21 -3.71 -8.19
N LEU A 41 7.25 -4.46 -8.56
CA LEU A 41 7.94 -5.37 -7.65
C LEU A 41 8.56 -4.64 -6.46
N ALA A 42 9.26 -3.53 -6.70
CA ALA A 42 9.86 -2.72 -5.64
C ALA A 42 8.80 -2.15 -4.69
N PHE A 43 7.72 -1.59 -5.23
CA PHE A 43 6.61 -1.05 -4.44
C PHE A 43 5.93 -2.14 -3.61
N SER A 44 5.54 -3.26 -4.24
CA SER A 44 4.88 -4.37 -3.55
C SER A 44 5.75 -4.99 -2.46
N LEU A 45 7.06 -5.14 -2.70
CA LEU A 45 8.02 -5.56 -1.69
C LEU A 45 8.04 -4.58 -0.52
N ALA A 46 8.16 -3.28 -0.78
CA ALA A 46 8.20 -2.27 0.27
C ALA A 46 6.93 -2.31 1.14
N VAL A 47 5.75 -2.28 0.52
CA VAL A 47 4.47 -2.29 1.24
C VAL A 47 4.29 -3.60 2.03
N GLY A 48 4.65 -4.74 1.45
CA GLY A 48 4.60 -6.04 2.12
C GLY A 48 5.56 -6.15 3.30
N SER A 49 6.81 -5.70 3.14
CA SER A 49 7.81 -5.67 4.22
C SER A 49 7.39 -4.73 5.35
N ILE A 50 6.87 -3.54 5.04
CA ILE A 50 6.35 -2.58 6.02
C ILE A 50 5.18 -3.21 6.80
N SER A 51 4.20 -3.79 6.09
CA SER A 51 3.05 -4.49 6.67
C SER A 51 3.50 -5.61 7.63
N GLY A 52 4.43 -6.46 7.18
CA GLY A 52 5.00 -7.53 7.99
C GLY A 52 5.75 -7.00 9.22
N ALA A 53 6.54 -5.94 9.06
CA ALA A 53 7.28 -5.31 10.15
C ALA A 53 6.34 -4.73 11.23
N MET A 54 5.29 -4.02 10.83
CA MET A 54 4.31 -3.47 11.77
C MET A 54 3.69 -4.56 12.64
N LEU A 55 3.29 -5.67 12.02
CA LEU A 55 2.70 -6.79 12.74
C LEU A 55 3.71 -7.54 13.63
N PHE A 56 4.97 -7.68 13.17
CA PHE A 56 6.06 -8.26 13.97
C PHE A 56 6.31 -7.46 15.25
N TYR A 57 6.33 -6.13 15.17
CA TYR A 57 6.44 -5.22 16.32
C TYR A 57 5.14 -5.04 17.10
N LYS A 58 4.08 -5.80 16.78
CA LYS A 58 2.74 -5.73 17.41
C LYS A 58 2.04 -4.37 17.26
N LEU A 59 2.42 -3.57 16.27
CA LEU A 59 1.82 -2.26 15.92
C LEU A 59 0.51 -2.48 15.13
N LYS A 60 -0.49 -3.06 15.80
CA LYS A 60 -1.72 -3.50 15.13
C LYS A 60 -2.55 -2.34 14.58
N ILE A 61 -2.64 -1.22 15.31
CA ILE A 61 -3.41 -0.04 14.90
C ILE A 61 -2.73 0.62 13.71
N ALA A 62 -1.39 0.75 13.76
CA ALA A 62 -0.62 1.24 12.63
C ALA A 62 -0.83 0.39 11.36
N PHE A 63 -0.80 -0.95 11.50
CA PHE A 63 -1.09 -1.86 10.39
C PHE A 63 -2.47 -1.66 9.78
N TYR A 64 -3.52 -1.49 10.59
CA TYR A 64 -4.87 -1.24 10.07
C TYR A 64 -4.97 0.09 9.34
N LEU A 65 -4.44 1.17 9.91
CA LEU A 65 -4.46 2.49 9.28
C LEU A 65 -3.65 2.54 7.99
N PHE A 66 -2.48 1.88 7.98
CA PHE A 66 -1.68 1.69 6.78
C PHE A 66 -2.44 0.92 5.70
N SER A 67 -3.09 -0.19 6.06
CA SER A 67 -3.87 -1.01 5.13
C SER A 67 -5.06 -0.25 4.55
N VAL A 68 -5.72 0.60 5.34
CA VAL A 68 -6.80 1.48 4.88
C VAL A 68 -6.27 2.52 3.90
N GLY A 69 -5.14 3.18 4.21
CA GLY A 69 -4.51 4.13 3.28
C GLY A 69 -4.11 3.47 1.97
N LEU A 70 -3.54 2.27 2.02
CA LEU A 70 -3.20 1.47 0.85
C LEU A 70 -4.46 1.13 0.02
N ALA A 71 -5.54 0.70 0.68
CA ALA A 71 -6.80 0.39 0.01
C ALA A 71 -7.43 1.61 -0.68
N ILE A 72 -7.42 2.77 -0.01
CA ILE A 72 -7.89 4.04 -0.58
C ILE A 72 -7.01 4.43 -1.78
N GLY A 73 -5.69 4.29 -1.66
CA GLY A 73 -4.76 4.56 -2.75
C GLY A 73 -5.01 3.69 -3.97
N PHE A 74 -5.24 2.39 -3.79
CA PHE A 74 -5.62 1.51 -4.90
C PHE A 74 -6.97 1.87 -5.48
N PHE A 75 -7.97 2.16 -4.65
CA PHE A 75 -9.29 2.57 -5.12
C PHE A 75 -9.22 3.82 -6.00
N ASP A 76 -8.48 4.84 -5.56
CA ASP A 76 -8.34 6.08 -6.31
C ASP A 76 -7.50 5.89 -7.58
N LEU A 77 -6.48 5.01 -7.55
CA LEU A 77 -5.75 4.59 -8.75
C LEU A 77 -6.68 4.00 -9.81
N PHE A 78 -7.48 2.99 -9.45
CA PHE A 78 -8.43 2.38 -10.40
C PHE A 78 -9.48 3.36 -10.88
N ARG A 79 -10.00 4.20 -9.98
CA ARG A 79 -10.97 5.25 -10.35
C ARG A 79 -10.36 6.23 -11.35
N SER A 80 -9.12 6.68 -11.13
CA SER A 80 -8.45 7.63 -12.02
C SER A 80 -8.25 7.03 -13.41
N PHE A 81 -7.83 5.76 -13.47
CA PHE A 81 -7.64 5.02 -14.72
C PHE A 81 -8.93 4.87 -15.53
N ILE A 82 -10.08 4.73 -14.87
CA ILE A 82 -11.38 4.55 -15.54
C ILE A 82 -12.01 5.89 -15.94
N VAL A 83 -11.95 6.90 -15.06
CA VAL A 83 -12.69 8.15 -15.22
C VAL A 83 -11.91 9.19 -16.03
N ASN A 84 -10.59 9.22 -15.90
CA ASN A 84 -9.72 10.19 -16.55
C ASN A 84 -8.82 9.50 -17.57
N THR A 85 -9.38 9.08 -18.70
CA THR A 85 -8.73 8.26 -19.74
C THR A 85 -7.65 8.98 -20.58
N GLY A 86 -7.03 10.03 -20.05
CA GLY A 86 -5.87 10.70 -20.64
C GLY A 86 -4.61 10.51 -19.81
N GLY A 87 -3.43 10.80 -20.37
CA GLY A 87 -2.14 10.59 -19.66
C GLY A 87 -1.99 11.30 -18.32
N PHE A 88 -2.83 12.29 -18.01
CA PHE A 88 -2.90 12.90 -16.68
C PHE A 88 -3.55 12.00 -15.63
N GLY A 89 -4.56 11.21 -16.02
CA GLY A 89 -5.23 10.26 -15.12
C GLY A 89 -4.31 9.12 -14.69
N ASP A 90 -3.42 8.68 -15.58
CA ASP A 90 -2.41 7.65 -15.30
C ASP A 90 -1.45 8.13 -14.18
N LEU A 91 -0.87 9.32 -14.36
CA LEU A 91 0.05 9.91 -13.39
C LEU A 91 -0.68 10.20 -12.07
N ALA A 92 -1.89 10.76 -12.13
CA ALA A 92 -2.68 11.08 -10.94
C ALA A 92 -3.02 9.82 -10.13
N GLY A 93 -3.39 8.71 -10.79
CA GLY A 93 -3.72 7.44 -10.13
C GLY A 93 -2.51 6.79 -9.46
N ILE A 94 -1.34 6.80 -10.12
CA ILE A 94 -0.09 6.31 -9.51
C ILE A 94 0.29 7.19 -8.32
N LEU A 95 0.23 8.51 -8.48
CA LEU A 95 0.62 9.46 -7.44
C LEU A 95 -0.31 9.35 -6.22
N SER A 96 -1.62 9.17 -6.44
CA SER A 96 -2.57 9.00 -5.34
C SER A 96 -2.31 7.73 -4.54
N LEU A 97 -1.94 6.62 -5.19
CA LEU A 97 -1.51 5.40 -4.51
C LEU A 97 -0.33 5.69 -3.56
N PHE A 98 0.70 6.40 -4.01
CA PHE A 98 1.83 6.77 -3.15
C PHE A 98 1.39 7.68 -1.99
N ILE A 99 0.64 8.74 -2.29
CA ILE A 99 0.19 9.72 -1.29
C ILE A 99 -0.62 9.02 -0.20
N PHE A 100 -1.69 8.31 -0.55
CA PHE A 100 -2.57 7.70 0.45
C PHE A 100 -1.87 6.59 1.25
N THR A 101 -0.99 5.83 0.62
CA THR A 101 -0.18 4.80 1.32
C THR A 101 0.78 5.44 2.31
N SER A 102 1.48 6.50 1.92
CA SER A 102 2.39 7.25 2.81
C SER A 102 1.66 7.92 3.95
N PHE A 103 0.49 8.54 3.70
CA PHE A 103 -0.33 9.12 4.76
C PHE A 103 -0.83 8.05 5.73
N GLY A 104 -1.33 6.91 5.23
CA GLY A 104 -1.76 5.79 6.05
C GLY A 104 -0.63 5.27 6.95
N LEU A 105 0.60 5.20 6.43
CA LEU A 105 1.79 4.83 7.19
C LEU A 105 2.07 5.83 8.31
N VAL A 106 2.22 7.11 7.96
CA VAL A 106 2.62 8.16 8.90
C VAL A 106 1.58 8.33 10.00
N ILE A 107 0.29 8.44 9.62
CA ILE A 107 -0.81 8.55 10.58
C ILE A 107 -0.89 7.28 11.43
N GLY A 108 -0.73 6.10 10.83
CA GLY A 108 -0.74 4.82 11.55
C GLY A 108 0.29 4.77 12.66
N VAL A 109 1.54 5.11 12.35
CA VAL A 109 2.64 5.12 13.31
C VAL A 109 2.44 6.19 14.39
N ILE A 110 1.99 7.40 14.03
CA ILE A 110 1.72 8.48 14.99
C ILE A 110 0.63 8.06 15.99
N VAL A 111 -0.49 7.53 15.49
CA VAL A 111 -1.61 7.10 16.35
C VAL A 111 -1.18 5.97 17.29
N GLU A 112 -0.47 4.97 16.79
CA GLU A 112 0.05 3.88 17.62
C GLU A 112 1.01 4.40 18.70
N ALA A 113 1.92 5.32 18.34
CA ALA A 113 2.86 5.92 19.28
C ALA A 113 2.14 6.71 20.39
N ILE A 114 1.13 7.50 20.05
CA ILE A 114 0.31 8.24 21.03
C ILE A 114 -0.37 7.27 22.00
N ILE A 115 -1.00 6.21 21.48
CA ILE A 115 -1.70 5.21 22.32
C ILE A 115 -0.72 4.48 23.25
N TYR A 116 0.46 4.13 22.75
CA TYR A 116 1.50 3.49 23.55
C TYR A 116 1.95 4.39 24.71
N LEU A 117 2.18 5.69 24.46
CA LEU A 117 2.58 6.64 25.48
C LEU A 117 1.50 6.88 26.54
N VAL A 118 0.23 6.97 26.12
CA VAL A 118 -0.90 7.15 27.05
C VAL A 118 -1.09 5.92 27.94
N LYS A 119 -0.97 4.71 27.38
CA LYS A 119 -1.07 3.47 28.16
C LYS A 119 0.08 3.28 29.14
N LYS A 120 1.29 3.77 28.84
CA LYS A 120 2.45 3.69 29.74
C LYS A 120 2.34 4.64 30.94
N LYS A 121 1.54 5.71 30.83
CA LYS A 121 1.32 6.69 31.91
C LYS A 121 0.17 6.32 32.86
N LYS A 122 -0.63 5.30 32.53
CA LYS A 122 -1.61 4.69 33.43
C LYS A 122 -0.98 3.48 34.11
#